data_AF-A0A950SKA2-F1
#
_entry.id   AF-A0A950SKA2-F1
#
_cell.length_a   1.000
_cell.length_b   1.000
_cell.length_c   1.000
_cell.angle_alpha   90.00
_cell.angle_beta   90.00
_cell.angle_gamma   90.00
#
_symmetry.space_group_name_H-M   'P 1'
#
loop_
_entity.id
_entity.type
_entity.pdbx_description
1 polymer ?
#
loop_
_entity_poly.entity_id
_entity_poly.type
_entity_poly.pdbx_seq_one_letter_code
_entity_poly.pdbx_strand_id
1 'polypeptide(L)'
;MPAATAQNDLDFYVPRADPTGPSMSDAVNEIDSSALGTPGCSAYVYTERSYQPFIRDAFDQFSETRTGGAFTFMTGIGGFLQEFLYGYSGLRWTPQGVRLDPSLSAQLRGVTLRGLSWRGRRFTVAIGLNTTTVRLTSGAALPVIIPAGRRTVTARRPLTLATRRPDLRPTPDAVRCARAVASSAQPGAPALAAVDGSPATAWQPSSLPATLTAPVRGLRRTAVLTVRWGRQWPAAPGPNIPPPPGPVITLRPSRYQILVSADGRRWRTVATITRASGTLDTLRLPGLSRARLIRVRIVASAATQPPMLDELSVR
;
A
#
# COMPACT_ATOMS: atom_id res chain seq x y z
N MET A 1 -0.78 10.26 20.26
CA MET A 1 -0.13 8.95 20.14
C MET A 1 1.21 9.12 19.42
N PRO A 2 2.30 8.48 19.88
CA PRO A 2 3.58 8.47 19.15
C PRO A 2 3.44 7.80 17.79
N ALA A 3 4.15 8.30 16.76
CA ALA A 3 4.06 7.76 15.40
C ALA A 3 4.44 6.27 15.31
N ALA A 4 5.41 5.83 16.12
CA ALA A 4 5.80 4.41 16.16
C ALA A 4 4.70 3.52 16.73
N THR A 5 3.95 3.99 17.73
CA THR A 5 2.80 3.25 18.27
C THR A 5 1.70 3.13 17.22
N ALA A 6 1.38 4.23 16.53
CA ALA A 6 0.38 4.22 15.46
C ALA A 6 0.77 3.30 14.29
N GLN A 7 2.06 3.24 13.93
CA GLN A 7 2.54 2.29 12.93
C GLN A 7 2.40 0.84 13.41
N ASN A 8 2.74 0.56 14.68
CA ASN A 8 2.55 -0.77 15.25
C ASN A 8 1.08 -1.19 15.26
N ASP A 9 0.15 -0.25 15.48
CA ASP A 9 -1.28 -0.51 15.40
C ASP A 9 -1.69 -0.89 13.97
N LEU A 10 -1.21 -0.18 12.93
CA LEU A 10 -1.44 -0.59 11.53
C LEU A 10 -0.89 -1.99 11.26
N ASP A 11 0.36 -2.26 11.63
CA ASP A 11 1.03 -3.53 11.40
C ASP A 11 0.34 -4.69 12.15
N PHE A 12 -0.30 -4.40 13.28
CA PHE A 12 -1.02 -5.37 14.09
C PHE A 12 -2.46 -5.59 13.61
N TYR A 13 -3.24 -4.53 13.43
CA TYR A 13 -4.68 -4.63 13.21
C TYR A 13 -5.06 -4.87 11.75
N VAL A 14 -4.31 -4.36 10.77
CA VAL A 14 -4.67 -4.55 9.35
C VAL A 14 -4.74 -6.03 8.95
N PRO A 15 -3.77 -6.91 9.30
CA PRO A 15 -3.86 -8.34 8.98
C PRO A 15 -4.98 -9.08 9.72
N ARG A 16 -5.56 -8.45 10.74
CA ARG A 16 -6.60 -9.01 11.63
C ARG A 16 -8.00 -8.50 11.30
N ALA A 17 -8.10 -7.56 10.37
CA ALA A 17 -9.38 -7.10 9.86
C ALA A 17 -10.11 -8.26 9.17
N ASP A 18 -11.45 -8.25 9.24
CA ASP A 18 -12.26 -9.30 8.64
C ASP A 18 -12.00 -9.38 7.12
N PRO A 19 -11.56 -10.54 6.59
CA PRO A 19 -11.31 -10.72 5.16
C PRO A 19 -12.59 -10.66 4.31
N THR A 20 -13.77 -10.60 4.92
CA THR A 20 -15.07 -10.41 4.29
C THR A 20 -15.71 -9.06 4.64
N GLY A 21 -14.99 -8.21 5.37
CA GLY A 21 -15.46 -6.89 5.80
C GLY A 21 -15.75 -5.90 4.66
N PRO A 22 -16.38 -4.77 5.00
CA PRO A 22 -16.87 -3.82 4.01
C PRO A 22 -15.76 -2.99 3.35
N SER A 23 -16.06 -2.40 2.19
CA SER A 23 -15.14 -1.66 1.32
C SER A 23 -14.53 -0.36 1.88
N MET A 24 -14.85 0.02 3.11
CA MET A 24 -14.38 1.27 3.71
C MET A 24 -13.06 1.14 4.50
N SER A 25 -12.66 -0.07 4.91
CA SER A 25 -11.55 -0.24 5.86
C SER A 25 -10.20 0.21 5.32
N ASP A 26 -9.87 -0.17 4.08
CA ASP A 26 -8.55 0.12 3.52
C ASP A 26 -8.36 1.59 3.12
N ALA A 27 -9.44 2.33 2.89
CA ALA A 27 -9.35 3.79 2.74
C ALA A 27 -8.84 4.46 4.02
N VAL A 28 -9.25 3.97 5.20
CA VAL A 28 -8.74 4.47 6.48
C VAL A 28 -7.26 4.11 6.66
N ASN A 29 -6.87 2.89 6.30
CA ASN A 29 -5.47 2.46 6.35
C ASN A 29 -4.56 3.30 5.43
N GLU A 30 -5.05 3.71 4.25
CA GLU A 30 -4.36 4.67 3.38
C GLU A 30 -4.18 6.00 4.10
N ILE A 31 -5.27 6.58 4.63
CA ILE A 31 -5.24 7.90 5.29
C ILE A 31 -4.25 7.90 6.44
N ASP A 32 -4.25 6.85 7.26
CA ASP A 32 -3.34 6.69 8.39
C ASP A 32 -1.89 6.51 7.92
N SER A 33 -1.63 5.67 6.91
CA SER A 33 -0.29 5.48 6.34
C SER A 33 0.28 6.77 5.76
N SER A 34 -0.55 7.53 5.04
CA SER A 34 -0.21 8.84 4.49
C SER A 34 0.05 9.86 5.60
N ALA A 35 -0.78 9.91 6.64
CA ALA A 35 -0.61 10.81 7.78
C ALA A 35 0.66 10.52 8.59
N LEU A 36 0.98 9.24 8.80
CA LEU A 36 2.19 8.80 9.50
C LEU A 36 3.47 8.98 8.68
N GLY A 37 3.35 9.06 7.34
CA GLY A 37 4.50 9.00 6.45
C GLY A 37 5.20 7.63 6.52
N THR A 38 4.39 6.56 6.59
CA THR A 38 4.84 5.17 6.64
C THR A 38 5.87 4.91 5.54
N PRO A 39 7.10 4.47 5.88
CA PRO A 39 8.15 4.24 4.89
C PRO A 39 7.74 3.23 3.84
N GLY A 40 8.06 3.53 2.58
CA GLY A 40 7.63 2.70 1.45
C GLY A 40 6.41 3.29 0.75
N CYS A 41 5.58 2.42 0.18
CA CYS A 41 4.51 2.78 -0.75
C CYS A 41 3.20 2.04 -0.46
N SER A 42 3.05 1.53 0.77
CA SER A 42 1.85 0.82 1.22
C SER A 42 0.58 1.67 1.16
N ALA A 43 0.68 3.00 1.30
CA ALA A 43 -0.47 3.90 1.11
C ALA A 43 -1.18 3.68 -0.24
N TYR A 44 -0.43 3.53 -1.33
CA TYR A 44 -1.03 3.24 -2.63
C TYR A 44 -1.61 1.82 -2.73
N VAL A 45 -0.98 0.84 -2.06
CA VAL A 45 -1.53 -0.52 -1.99
C VAL A 45 -2.87 -0.52 -1.23
N TYR A 46 -3.01 0.29 -0.18
CA TYR A 46 -4.29 0.48 0.51
C TYR A 46 -5.34 1.14 -0.39
N THR A 47 -4.95 2.11 -1.23
CA THR A 47 -5.85 2.63 -2.28
C THR A 47 -6.31 1.52 -3.22
N GLU A 48 -5.41 0.66 -3.72
CA GLU A 48 -5.84 -0.45 -4.58
C GLU A 48 -6.78 -1.43 -3.86
N ARG A 49 -6.52 -1.70 -2.58
CA ARG A 49 -7.37 -2.54 -1.73
C ARG A 49 -8.75 -1.97 -1.47
N SER A 50 -8.90 -0.65 -1.41
CA SER A 50 -10.17 -0.01 -1.04
C SER A 50 -11.22 -0.01 -2.15
N TYR A 51 -10.82 -0.11 -3.43
CA TYR A 51 -11.76 -0.11 -4.56
C TYR A 51 -11.75 -1.41 -5.37
N GLN A 52 -10.59 -2.00 -5.68
CA GLN A 52 -10.51 -3.10 -6.66
C GLN A 52 -11.36 -4.33 -6.29
N PRO A 53 -11.43 -4.77 -5.03
CA PRO A 53 -12.24 -5.94 -4.66
C PRO A 53 -13.75 -5.68 -4.68
N PHE A 54 -14.18 -4.44 -4.80
CA PHE A 54 -15.55 -4.00 -4.54
C PHE A 54 -16.23 -3.37 -5.75
N ILE A 55 -15.44 -2.86 -6.69
CA ILE A 55 -15.94 -2.28 -7.93
C ILE A 55 -16.62 -3.35 -8.79
N ARG A 56 -17.79 -3.01 -9.35
CA ARG A 56 -18.59 -3.89 -10.22
C ARG A 56 -18.89 -3.21 -11.55
N ASP A 57 -18.74 -3.99 -12.61
CA ASP A 57 -19.22 -3.63 -13.94
C ASP A 57 -20.75 -3.46 -13.96
N ALA A 58 -21.32 -2.71 -14.91
CA ALA A 58 -20.66 -1.94 -15.98
C ALA A 58 -20.42 -0.46 -15.62
N PHE A 59 -20.79 -0.04 -14.41
CA PHE A 59 -20.83 1.37 -14.01
C PHE A 59 -19.78 1.73 -12.95
N ASP A 60 -18.83 0.84 -12.67
CA ASP A 60 -17.77 1.04 -11.68
C ASP A 60 -18.30 1.41 -10.28
N GLN A 61 -19.42 0.78 -9.90
CA GLN A 61 -20.10 1.01 -8.63
C GLN A 61 -19.61 0.03 -7.57
N PHE A 62 -19.63 0.45 -6.31
CA PHE A 62 -19.08 -0.37 -5.22
C PHE A 62 -20.17 -1.27 -4.64
N SER A 63 -19.83 -2.55 -4.44
CA SER A 63 -20.53 -3.41 -3.49
C SER A 63 -20.02 -3.19 -2.06
N GLU A 64 -20.87 -3.50 -1.08
CA GLU A 64 -20.51 -3.45 0.33
C GLU A 64 -19.30 -4.33 0.66
N THR A 65 -19.35 -5.61 0.27
CA THR A 65 -18.28 -6.59 0.51
C THR A 65 -17.73 -7.14 -0.80
N ARG A 66 -16.67 -7.96 -0.71
CA ARG A 66 -16.07 -8.66 -1.86
C ARG A 66 -17.05 -9.61 -2.57
N THR A 67 -18.01 -10.17 -1.83
CA THR A 67 -18.98 -11.14 -2.36
C THR A 67 -20.34 -10.54 -2.70
N GLY A 68 -20.56 -9.26 -2.43
CA GLY A 68 -21.83 -8.56 -2.69
C GLY A 68 -22.33 -7.79 -1.47
N GLY A 69 -23.64 -7.64 -1.32
CA GLY A 69 -24.28 -6.87 -0.25
C GLY A 69 -24.94 -5.61 -0.79
N ALA A 70 -24.98 -4.53 0.01
CA ALA A 70 -25.55 -3.27 -0.46
C ALA A 70 -24.85 -2.77 -1.74
N PHE A 71 -25.66 -2.25 -2.67
CA PHE A 71 -25.23 -1.76 -3.97
C PHE A 71 -26.23 -0.71 -4.47
N THR A 72 -25.84 0.54 -4.77
CA THR A 72 -24.50 1.12 -4.72
C THR A 72 -24.09 1.51 -3.30
N PHE A 73 -22.96 0.98 -2.83
CA PHE A 73 -22.50 1.20 -1.46
C PHE A 73 -21.76 2.54 -1.32
N MET A 74 -22.53 3.60 -1.04
CA MET A 74 -22.02 4.98 -0.94
C MET A 74 -20.96 5.17 0.15
N THR A 75 -21.00 4.39 1.24
CA THR A 75 -20.00 4.48 2.31
C THR A 75 -18.60 4.10 1.80
N GLY A 76 -18.50 3.06 0.96
CA GLY A 76 -17.25 2.66 0.33
C GLY A 76 -16.72 3.72 -0.64
N ILE A 77 -17.60 4.25 -1.51
CA ILE A 77 -17.26 5.33 -2.44
C ILE A 77 -16.78 6.58 -1.68
N GLY A 78 -17.45 6.92 -0.58
CA GLY A 78 -17.07 8.01 0.30
C GLY A 78 -15.70 7.78 0.96
N GLY A 79 -15.40 6.55 1.38
CA GLY A 79 -14.07 6.16 1.86
C GLY A 79 -12.99 6.38 0.82
N PHE A 80 -13.17 5.85 -0.40
CA PHE A 80 -12.22 6.03 -1.50
C PHE A 80 -11.96 7.50 -1.82
N LEU A 81 -13.01 8.35 -1.85
CA LEU A 81 -12.84 9.79 -2.04
C LEU A 81 -12.03 10.45 -0.90
N GLN A 82 -12.22 9.99 0.33
CA GLN A 82 -11.52 10.52 1.50
C GLN A 82 -10.01 10.26 1.47
N GLU A 83 -9.51 9.26 0.75
CA GLU A 83 -8.07 9.04 0.58
C GLU A 83 -7.40 10.25 -0.10
N PHE A 84 -8.00 10.76 -1.17
CA PHE A 84 -7.51 11.94 -1.87
C PHE A 84 -7.68 13.21 -1.03
N LEU A 85 -8.81 13.32 -0.33
CA LEU A 85 -9.11 14.48 0.50
C LEU A 85 -8.33 14.51 1.81
N TYR A 86 -7.98 13.40 2.43
CA TYR A 86 -7.48 13.37 3.80
C TYR A 86 -6.20 12.57 3.96
N GLY A 87 -5.92 11.61 3.08
CA GLY A 87 -4.65 10.88 3.01
C GLY A 87 -3.61 11.67 2.21
N TYR A 88 -3.62 11.54 0.89
CA TYR A 88 -2.63 12.12 -0.03
C TYR A 88 -2.41 13.63 0.17
N SER A 89 -3.46 14.41 0.45
CA SER A 89 -3.31 15.85 0.69
C SER A 89 -2.95 16.23 2.13
N GLY A 90 -3.19 15.33 3.09
CA GLY A 90 -3.13 15.60 4.52
C GLY A 90 -4.09 16.70 4.98
N LEU A 91 -5.12 17.03 4.18
CA LEU A 91 -6.01 18.15 4.45
C LEU A 91 -6.78 17.92 5.75
N ARG A 92 -6.79 18.93 6.63
CA ARG A 92 -7.69 18.96 7.80
C ARG A 92 -8.29 20.35 7.91
N TRP A 93 -9.60 20.42 8.09
CA TRP A 93 -10.31 21.66 8.33
C TRP A 93 -10.10 22.10 9.77
N THR A 94 -9.67 23.34 9.98
CA THR A 94 -9.59 23.90 11.34
C THR A 94 -10.29 25.26 11.42
N PRO A 95 -10.65 25.72 12.63
CA PRO A 95 -11.17 27.07 12.81
C PRO A 95 -10.16 28.16 12.43
N GLN A 96 -8.85 27.87 12.45
CA GLN A 96 -7.81 28.86 12.22
C GLN A 96 -7.30 28.87 10.76
N GLY A 97 -7.57 27.81 10.00
CA GLY A 97 -7.23 27.71 8.59
C GLY A 97 -7.37 26.31 8.03
N VAL A 98 -6.77 26.09 6.86
CA VAL A 98 -6.73 24.79 6.21
C VAL A 98 -5.37 24.15 6.48
N ARG A 99 -5.33 23.04 7.20
CA ARG A 99 -4.09 22.28 7.36
C ARG A 99 -3.82 21.47 6.11
N LEU A 100 -2.56 21.41 5.66
CA LEU A 100 -2.11 20.55 4.57
C LEU A 100 -0.78 19.88 4.95
N ASP A 101 -0.64 18.62 4.56
CA ASP A 101 0.59 17.86 4.74
C ASP A 101 0.67 16.80 3.63
N PRO A 102 0.95 17.20 2.38
CA PRO A 102 0.79 16.34 1.22
C PRO A 102 1.87 15.26 1.15
N SER A 103 1.46 14.05 0.78
CA SER A 103 2.29 12.85 0.58
C SER A 103 1.86 12.14 -0.69
N LEU A 104 2.80 11.66 -1.49
CA LEU A 104 2.49 10.93 -2.71
C LEU A 104 3.59 9.90 -3.01
N SER A 105 3.25 8.72 -3.49
CA SER A 105 4.24 7.74 -3.97
C SER A 105 4.29 7.72 -5.50
N ALA A 106 5.33 7.13 -6.07
CA ALA A 106 5.56 7.11 -7.53
C ALA A 106 4.45 6.46 -8.37
N GLN A 107 3.53 5.71 -7.75
CA GLN A 107 2.40 5.06 -8.43
C GLN A 107 1.35 6.07 -8.93
N LEU A 108 1.24 7.24 -8.30
CA LEU A 108 0.41 8.35 -8.76
C LEU A 108 1.28 9.48 -9.32
N ARG A 109 0.95 9.96 -10.52
CA ARG A 109 1.67 11.10 -11.14
C ARG A 109 1.32 12.43 -10.50
N GLY A 110 0.12 12.54 -9.92
CA GLY A 110 -0.38 13.70 -9.23
C GLY A 110 -1.87 13.61 -8.93
N VAL A 111 -2.32 14.43 -7.99
CA VAL A 111 -3.73 14.55 -7.57
C VAL A 111 -4.10 16.03 -7.57
N THR A 112 -5.24 16.40 -8.17
CA THR A 112 -5.71 17.79 -8.15
C THR A 112 -7.09 17.89 -7.53
N LEU A 113 -7.15 18.50 -6.34
CA LEU A 113 -8.38 18.80 -5.63
C LEU A 113 -8.85 20.20 -6.03
N ARG A 114 -9.96 20.29 -6.77
CA ARG A 114 -10.51 21.55 -7.27
C ARG A 114 -11.75 21.97 -6.47
N GLY A 115 -11.99 23.27 -6.38
CA GLY A 115 -13.23 23.79 -5.83
C GLY A 115 -13.40 23.61 -4.32
N LEU A 116 -12.33 23.26 -3.59
CA LEU A 116 -12.32 23.18 -2.14
C LEU A 116 -12.76 24.52 -1.56
N SER A 117 -13.67 24.48 -0.58
CA SER A 117 -14.33 25.68 -0.06
C SER A 117 -14.22 25.75 1.46
N TRP A 118 -13.70 26.86 1.98
CA TRP A 118 -13.57 27.11 3.42
C TRP A 118 -13.87 28.57 3.72
N ARG A 119 -14.93 28.83 4.50
CA ARG A 119 -15.34 30.17 4.98
C ARG A 119 -15.32 31.24 3.88
N GLY A 120 -16.06 31.01 2.80
CA GLY A 120 -16.18 31.95 1.67
C GLY A 120 -14.95 32.03 0.76
N ARG A 121 -13.95 31.16 0.95
CA ARG A 121 -12.75 31.07 0.10
C ARG A 121 -12.81 29.80 -0.71
N ARG A 122 -12.51 29.89 -2.01
CA ARG A 122 -12.37 28.72 -2.89
C ARG A 122 -10.93 28.57 -3.32
N PHE A 123 -10.42 27.35 -3.33
CA PHE A 123 -9.02 27.08 -3.67
C PHE A 123 -8.84 25.73 -4.35
N THR A 124 -7.69 25.56 -4.98
CA THR A 124 -7.23 24.32 -5.60
C THR A 124 -5.94 23.87 -4.95
N VAL A 125 -5.82 22.56 -4.69
CA VAL A 125 -4.57 21.92 -4.25
C VAL A 125 -4.14 20.95 -5.36
N ALA A 126 -3.01 21.23 -5.98
CA ALA A 126 -2.42 20.37 -7.01
C ALA A 126 -1.16 19.71 -6.45
N ILE A 127 -1.25 18.42 -6.17
CA ILE A 127 -0.21 17.58 -5.57
C ILE A 127 0.56 16.91 -6.71
N GLY A 128 1.85 17.19 -6.84
CA GLY A 128 2.78 16.46 -7.68
C GLY A 128 3.81 15.70 -6.85
N LEU A 129 4.61 14.84 -7.48
CA LEU A 129 5.57 13.99 -6.77
C LEU A 129 6.56 14.77 -5.89
N ASN A 130 7.04 15.93 -6.33
CA ASN A 130 8.03 16.70 -5.56
C ASN A 130 7.42 17.95 -4.91
N THR A 131 6.40 18.51 -5.54
CA THR A 131 5.86 19.83 -5.20
C THR A 131 4.34 19.80 -5.21
N THR A 132 3.73 20.40 -4.20
CA THR A 132 2.29 20.67 -4.13
C THR A 132 2.05 22.17 -4.25
N THR A 133 1.12 22.60 -5.09
CA THR A 133 0.74 24.00 -5.23
C THR A 133 -0.67 24.25 -4.70
N VAL A 134 -0.83 25.27 -3.87
CA VAL A 134 -2.11 25.76 -3.38
C VAL A 134 -2.41 27.10 -4.05
N ARG A 135 -3.54 27.17 -4.76
CA ARG A 135 -4.00 28.39 -5.45
C ARG A 135 -5.35 28.82 -4.90
N LEU A 136 -5.43 30.05 -4.39
CA LEU A 136 -6.71 30.69 -4.06
C LEU A 136 -7.39 31.10 -5.38
N THR A 137 -8.59 30.59 -5.62
CA THR A 137 -9.37 30.90 -6.82
C THR A 137 -10.36 32.03 -6.59
N SER A 138 -10.93 32.14 -5.37
CA SER A 138 -11.79 33.28 -5.00
C SER A 138 -11.88 33.48 -3.48
N GLY A 139 -12.31 34.67 -3.07
CA GLY A 139 -12.47 35.06 -1.66
C GLY A 139 -11.26 35.76 -1.07
N ALA A 140 -11.30 36.01 0.25
CA ALA A 140 -10.21 36.64 0.99
C ALA A 140 -8.97 35.73 1.11
N ALA A 141 -7.85 36.29 1.56
CA ALA A 141 -6.60 35.56 1.76
C ALA A 141 -6.82 34.28 2.60
N LEU A 142 -6.28 33.16 2.12
CA LEU A 142 -6.47 31.83 2.70
C LEU A 142 -5.32 31.50 3.68
N PRO A 143 -5.63 31.31 4.97
CA PRO A 143 -4.65 30.79 5.91
C PRO A 143 -4.46 29.27 5.70
N VAL A 144 -3.22 28.88 5.43
CA VAL A 144 -2.80 27.48 5.29
C VAL A 144 -1.84 27.13 6.42
N ILE A 145 -2.07 26.00 7.08
CA ILE A 145 -1.23 25.50 8.17
C ILE A 145 -0.45 24.29 7.63
N ILE A 146 0.87 24.36 7.67
CA ILE A 146 1.76 23.26 7.25
C ILE A 146 2.69 22.89 8.43
N PRO A 147 3.40 21.75 8.38
CA PRO A 147 4.35 21.40 9.45
C PRO A 147 5.38 22.51 9.74
N ALA A 148 5.82 23.25 8.72
CA ALA A 148 6.74 24.38 8.84
C ALA A 148 6.10 25.69 9.34
N GLY A 149 4.84 25.66 9.77
CA GLY A 149 4.11 26.79 10.34
C GLY A 149 2.98 27.34 9.46
N ARG A 150 2.48 28.52 9.80
CA ARG A 150 1.36 29.16 9.10
C ARG A 150 1.86 29.91 7.86
N ARG A 151 1.07 29.84 6.78
CA ARG A 151 1.27 30.57 5.53
C ARG A 151 -0.04 31.18 5.07
N THR A 152 0.05 32.20 4.22
CA THR A 152 -1.10 32.88 3.65
C THR A 152 -1.04 32.80 2.14
N VAL A 153 -2.12 32.32 1.51
CA VAL A 153 -2.26 32.23 0.06
C VAL A 153 -3.18 33.36 -0.41
N THR A 154 -2.76 34.08 -1.43
CA THR A 154 -3.59 35.10 -2.10
C THR A 154 -3.72 34.76 -3.59
N ALA A 155 -4.67 35.39 -4.28
CA ALA A 155 -4.88 35.14 -5.72
C ALA A 155 -3.61 35.40 -6.56
N ARG A 156 -2.77 36.34 -6.14
CA ARG A 156 -1.52 36.70 -6.83
C ARG A 156 -0.29 35.93 -6.31
N ARG A 157 -0.38 35.28 -5.15
CA ARG A 157 0.74 34.59 -4.49
C ARG A 157 0.30 33.18 -4.10
N PRO A 158 0.39 32.20 -5.03
CA PRO A 158 0.16 30.81 -4.70
C PRO A 158 1.25 30.29 -3.75
N LEU A 159 0.91 29.26 -2.97
CA LEU A 159 1.85 28.61 -2.07
C LEU A 159 2.36 27.32 -2.70
N THR A 160 3.68 27.13 -2.67
CA THR A 160 4.32 25.88 -3.08
C THR A 160 4.88 25.18 -1.84
N LEU A 161 4.61 23.89 -1.72
CA LEU A 161 5.00 23.02 -0.63
C LEU A 161 5.83 21.86 -1.18
N ALA A 162 6.79 21.36 -0.41
CA ALA A 162 7.37 20.05 -0.68
C ALA A 162 6.30 18.97 -0.47
N THR A 163 6.27 17.97 -1.35
CA THR A 163 5.41 16.78 -1.18
C THR A 163 6.24 15.68 -0.55
N ARG A 164 5.75 15.05 0.52
CA ARG A 164 6.47 13.95 1.16
C ARG A 164 6.54 12.76 0.20
N ARG A 165 7.70 12.09 0.22
CA ARG A 165 8.00 10.88 -0.57
C ARG A 165 8.43 9.73 0.35
N PRO A 166 7.49 9.11 1.10
CA PRO A 166 7.84 8.00 1.99
C PRO A 166 8.48 6.81 1.25
N ASP A 167 8.18 6.65 -0.04
CA ASP A 167 8.74 5.65 -0.93
C ASP A 167 10.24 5.86 -1.23
N LEU A 168 10.73 7.10 -1.05
CA LEU A 168 12.14 7.46 -1.22
C LEU A 168 12.91 7.55 0.10
N ARG A 169 12.30 7.23 1.25
CA ARG A 169 13.03 7.17 2.52
C ARG A 169 14.21 6.19 2.36
N PRO A 170 15.43 6.50 2.84
CA PRO A 170 16.57 5.61 2.71
C PRO A 170 16.29 4.22 3.30
N THR A 171 16.78 3.17 2.63
CA THR A 171 16.67 1.77 3.06
C THR A 171 17.79 0.93 2.48
N PRO A 172 18.26 -0.10 3.20
CA PRO A 172 19.10 -1.15 2.62
C PRO A 172 18.30 -2.12 1.73
N ASP A 173 16.98 -2.09 1.78
CA ASP A 173 16.12 -2.98 1.00
C ASP A 173 16.09 -2.60 -0.48
N ALA A 174 16.75 -3.41 -1.29
CA ALA A 174 16.99 -3.20 -2.70
C ALA A 174 15.75 -3.38 -3.58
N VAL A 175 14.66 -3.95 -3.06
CA VAL A 175 13.39 -4.14 -3.79
C VAL A 175 12.25 -3.27 -3.26
N ARG A 176 12.41 -2.54 -2.15
CA ARG A 176 11.33 -1.70 -1.61
C ARG A 176 10.86 -0.67 -2.63
N CYS A 177 9.55 -0.67 -2.88
CA CYS A 177 8.86 0.13 -3.89
C CYS A 177 9.40 -0.02 -5.32
N ALA A 178 10.05 -1.15 -5.59
CA ALA A 178 10.39 -1.54 -6.94
C ALA A 178 9.10 -1.78 -7.76
N ARG A 179 9.19 -1.61 -9.08
CA ARG A 179 8.08 -1.93 -9.99
C ARG A 179 7.95 -3.45 -10.15
N ALA A 180 7.40 -4.09 -9.13
CA ALA A 180 7.14 -5.52 -9.14
C ALA A 180 6.01 -5.85 -10.13
N VAL A 181 6.13 -7.01 -10.78
CA VAL A 181 5.12 -7.56 -11.69
C VAL A 181 4.84 -9.01 -11.33
N ALA A 182 3.57 -9.41 -11.38
CA ALA A 182 3.17 -10.77 -11.12
C ALA A 182 2.50 -11.41 -12.34
N SER A 183 2.55 -12.74 -12.44
CA SER A 183 1.82 -13.50 -13.46
C SER A 183 0.31 -13.43 -13.27
N SER A 184 -0.13 -13.24 -12.02
CA SER A 184 -1.52 -13.06 -11.64
C SER A 184 -1.60 -12.41 -10.26
N ALA A 185 -2.73 -11.80 -9.94
CA ALA A 185 -3.04 -11.20 -8.65
C ALA A 185 -4.54 -11.27 -8.38
N GLN A 186 -4.93 -11.49 -7.12
CA GLN A 186 -6.30 -11.26 -6.66
C GLN A 186 -6.57 -9.73 -6.63
N PRO A 187 -7.82 -9.28 -6.86
CA PRO A 187 -8.17 -7.87 -6.67
C PRO A 187 -7.77 -7.36 -5.28
N GLY A 188 -7.08 -6.21 -5.23
CA GLY A 188 -6.56 -5.66 -3.97
C GLY A 188 -5.35 -6.39 -3.37
N ALA A 189 -4.78 -7.40 -4.04
CA ALA A 189 -3.53 -8.05 -3.62
C ALA A 189 -2.44 -7.92 -4.70
N PRO A 190 -2.07 -6.68 -5.11
CA PRO A 190 -1.19 -6.43 -6.25
C PRO A 190 0.25 -6.89 -5.97
N ALA A 191 1.04 -7.07 -7.03
CA ALA A 191 2.46 -7.41 -6.89
C ALA A 191 3.27 -6.38 -6.09
N LEU A 192 2.84 -5.11 -6.10
CA LEU A 192 3.47 -4.05 -5.32
C LEU A 192 3.43 -4.32 -3.82
N ALA A 193 2.36 -4.94 -3.31
CA ALA A 193 2.15 -5.20 -1.90
C ALA A 193 3.29 -6.04 -1.29
N ALA A 194 3.83 -7.00 -2.04
CA ALA A 194 4.96 -7.81 -1.58
C ALA A 194 6.30 -7.07 -1.50
N VAL A 195 6.38 -5.81 -1.93
CA VAL A 195 7.61 -5.01 -1.88
C VAL A 195 7.31 -3.58 -1.42
N ASP A 196 6.17 -3.32 -0.80
CA ASP A 196 5.73 -1.97 -0.47
C ASP A 196 6.39 -1.42 0.80
N GLY A 197 7.13 -2.26 1.52
CA GLY A 197 7.79 -1.93 2.79
C GLY A 197 6.93 -2.20 4.03
N SER A 198 5.77 -2.83 3.88
CA SER A 198 4.82 -3.13 4.95
C SER A 198 4.59 -4.64 5.07
N PRO A 199 4.67 -5.23 6.28
CA PRO A 199 4.24 -6.61 6.50
C PRO A 199 2.71 -6.76 6.60
N ALA A 200 1.94 -5.67 6.43
CA ALA A 200 0.50 -5.61 6.67
C ALA A 200 -0.35 -5.68 5.40
N THR A 201 0.29 -5.62 4.23
CA THR A 201 -0.31 -5.87 2.92
C THR A 201 0.31 -7.15 2.36
N ALA A 202 -0.25 -7.69 1.28
CA ALA A 202 0.32 -8.88 0.64
C ALA A 202 -0.02 -8.95 -0.84
N TRP A 203 0.89 -9.54 -1.62
CA TRP A 203 0.54 -10.08 -2.93
C TRP A 203 -0.08 -11.47 -2.77
N GLN A 204 -1.17 -11.74 -3.48
CA GLN A 204 -1.77 -13.07 -3.55
C GLN A 204 -2.10 -13.42 -5.01
N PRO A 205 -1.56 -14.51 -5.58
CA PRO A 205 -1.87 -14.90 -6.95
C PRO A 205 -3.29 -15.48 -7.06
N SER A 206 -3.90 -15.36 -8.23
CA SER A 206 -5.23 -15.93 -8.48
C SER A 206 -5.22 -17.43 -8.75
N SER A 207 -4.08 -17.96 -9.18
CA SER A 207 -3.88 -19.38 -9.52
C SER A 207 -2.40 -19.75 -9.39
N LEU A 208 -2.12 -21.05 -9.29
CA LEU A 208 -0.76 -21.59 -9.27
C LEU A 208 -0.48 -22.43 -10.53
N PRO A 209 0.79 -22.48 -11.00
CA PRO A 209 1.97 -21.80 -10.47
C PRO A 209 1.94 -20.28 -10.74
N ALA A 210 2.59 -19.51 -9.87
CA ALA A 210 2.63 -18.06 -9.98
C ALA A 210 4.04 -17.51 -9.83
N THR A 211 4.31 -16.36 -10.45
CA THR A 211 5.59 -15.66 -10.33
C THR A 211 5.38 -14.21 -9.95
N LEU A 212 6.18 -13.70 -9.01
CA LEU A 212 6.39 -12.28 -8.77
C LEU A 212 7.83 -11.94 -9.11
N THR A 213 8.04 -10.88 -9.90
CA THR A 213 9.35 -10.41 -10.34
C THR A 213 9.54 -8.96 -9.93
N ALA A 214 10.64 -8.64 -9.25
CA ALA A 214 10.99 -7.27 -8.86
C ALA A 214 12.39 -6.89 -9.37
N PRO A 215 12.57 -5.67 -9.90
CA PRO A 215 13.91 -5.14 -10.14
C PRO A 215 14.62 -4.85 -8.83
N VAL A 216 15.93 -5.06 -8.82
CA VAL A 216 16.76 -4.93 -7.63
C VAL A 216 17.81 -3.85 -7.86
N ARG A 217 18.01 -2.95 -6.88
CA ARG A 217 18.94 -1.82 -7.00
C ARG A 217 20.09 -1.95 -6.02
N GLY A 218 21.33 -1.78 -6.49
CA GLY A 218 22.49 -1.66 -5.59
C GLY A 218 22.87 -2.94 -4.83
N LEU A 219 22.69 -4.11 -5.45
CA LEU A 219 23.03 -5.39 -4.81
C LEU A 219 24.53 -5.49 -4.46
N ARG A 220 24.81 -5.89 -3.22
CA ARG A 220 26.14 -6.28 -2.76
C ARG A 220 26.50 -7.67 -3.31
N ARG A 221 27.79 -8.05 -3.19
CA ARG A 221 28.29 -9.39 -3.60
C ARG A 221 27.51 -10.54 -2.93
N THR A 222 27.13 -10.34 -1.67
CA THR A 222 26.27 -11.25 -0.90
C THR A 222 25.09 -10.42 -0.40
N ALA A 223 23.87 -10.95 -0.58
CA ALA A 223 22.66 -10.33 -0.04
C ALA A 223 21.92 -11.33 0.86
N VAL A 224 21.20 -10.79 1.83
CA VAL A 224 20.23 -11.50 2.64
C VAL A 224 18.86 -11.24 2.06
N LEU A 225 18.21 -12.32 1.62
CA LEU A 225 16.84 -12.29 1.15
C LEU A 225 15.92 -12.80 2.26
N THR A 226 14.87 -12.04 2.53
CA THR A 226 13.83 -12.42 3.50
C THR A 226 12.50 -12.52 2.76
N VAL A 227 11.81 -13.65 2.92
CA VAL A 227 10.45 -13.87 2.41
C VAL A 227 9.52 -14.04 3.60
N ARG A 228 8.55 -13.13 3.73
CA ARG A 228 7.51 -13.20 4.75
C ARG A 228 6.19 -13.67 4.12
N TRP A 229 5.69 -14.80 4.61
CA TRP A 229 4.42 -15.38 4.19
C TRP A 229 3.29 -14.97 5.13
N GLY A 230 2.16 -14.68 4.52
CA GLY A 230 0.98 -14.17 5.17
C GLY A 230 0.21 -15.18 5.99
N ARG A 231 -0.68 -14.59 6.78
CA ARG A 231 -1.60 -15.29 7.66
C ARG A 231 -2.99 -14.75 7.43
N GLN A 232 -3.98 -15.61 7.54
CA GLN A 232 -5.39 -15.23 7.46
C GLN A 232 -6.10 -15.59 8.75
N TRP A 233 -6.74 -14.58 9.33
CA TRP A 233 -7.57 -14.72 10.52
C TRP A 233 -8.94 -15.24 10.12
N PRO A 234 -9.57 -16.09 10.95
CA PRO A 234 -10.94 -16.52 10.70
C PRO A 234 -11.88 -15.31 10.73
N ALA A 235 -12.92 -15.33 9.89
CA ALA A 235 -13.99 -14.36 9.97
C ALA A 235 -14.70 -14.46 11.33
N ALA A 236 -15.39 -13.40 11.74
CA ALA A 236 -16.22 -13.45 12.92
C ALA A 236 -17.32 -14.52 12.74
N PRO A 237 -17.53 -15.43 13.71
CA PRO A 237 -18.54 -16.49 13.58
C PRO A 237 -19.98 -15.94 13.65
N GLY A 238 -20.16 -14.69 14.11
CA GLY A 238 -21.44 -14.00 14.12
C GLY A 238 -21.34 -12.57 14.65
N PRO A 239 -22.42 -11.77 14.56
CA PRO A 239 -22.45 -10.41 15.09
C PRO A 239 -22.13 -10.38 16.59
N ASN A 240 -21.25 -9.46 16.99
CA ASN A 240 -20.79 -9.31 18.38
C ASN A 240 -20.12 -10.56 18.99
N ILE A 241 -19.73 -11.54 18.16
CA ILE A 241 -18.93 -12.68 18.60
C ILE A 241 -17.49 -12.45 18.13
N PRO A 242 -16.52 -12.27 19.04
CA PRO A 242 -15.12 -12.10 18.66
C PRO A 242 -14.64 -13.30 17.82
N PRO A 243 -13.82 -13.08 16.77
CA PRO A 243 -13.19 -14.19 16.08
C PRO A 243 -12.33 -14.98 17.07
N PRO A 244 -12.30 -16.32 16.96
CA PRO A 244 -11.50 -17.14 17.85
C PRO A 244 -10.01 -16.76 17.75
N PRO A 245 -9.25 -16.81 18.85
CA PRO A 245 -7.81 -16.47 18.85
C PRO A 245 -6.94 -17.47 18.07
N GLY A 246 -7.52 -18.49 17.43
CA GLY A 246 -6.85 -19.46 16.55
C GLY A 246 -7.83 -20.23 15.66
N PRO A 247 -7.38 -21.28 14.93
CA PRO A 247 -6.07 -21.37 14.31
C PRO A 247 -6.00 -20.41 13.11
N VAL A 248 -5.03 -19.50 13.15
CA VAL A 248 -4.72 -18.61 12.02
C VAL A 248 -4.15 -19.47 10.89
N ILE A 249 -4.72 -19.37 9.69
CA ILE A 249 -4.22 -20.12 8.52
C ILE A 249 -2.96 -19.44 8.04
N THR A 250 -1.84 -20.17 8.00
CA THR A 250 -0.61 -19.66 7.36
C THR A 250 -0.69 -19.93 5.86
N LEU A 251 -0.82 -18.87 5.07
CA LEU A 251 -0.96 -18.93 3.62
C LEU A 251 0.41 -18.87 2.96
N ARG A 252 1.15 -19.98 3.06
CA ARG A 252 2.49 -20.12 2.50
C ARG A 252 2.55 -21.21 1.42
N PRO A 253 3.54 -21.18 0.52
CA PRO A 253 3.79 -22.28 -0.38
C PRO A 253 4.35 -23.51 0.34
N SER A 254 3.96 -24.69 -0.10
CA SER A 254 4.65 -25.95 0.22
C SER A 254 5.96 -26.07 -0.57
N ARG A 255 6.01 -25.46 -1.77
CA ARG A 255 7.19 -25.37 -2.61
C ARG A 255 7.25 -24.06 -3.40
N TYR A 256 8.39 -23.38 -3.33
CA TYR A 256 8.69 -22.22 -4.19
C TYR A 256 10.17 -22.13 -4.52
N GLN A 257 10.49 -21.30 -5.51
CA GLN A 257 11.86 -21.09 -5.99
C GLN A 257 12.19 -19.60 -5.99
N ILE A 258 13.44 -19.28 -5.68
CA ILE A 258 14.03 -17.97 -5.93
C ILE A 258 14.87 -18.07 -7.18
N LEU A 259 14.56 -17.22 -8.16
CA LEU A 259 15.31 -17.09 -9.40
C LEU A 259 15.87 -15.68 -9.53
N VAL A 260 17.00 -15.55 -10.22
CA VAL A 260 17.60 -14.26 -10.54
C VAL A 260 17.92 -14.16 -12.02
N SER A 261 17.92 -12.93 -12.52
CA SER A 261 18.26 -12.63 -13.91
C SER A 261 18.99 -11.30 -14.03
N ALA A 262 19.92 -11.22 -14.98
CA ALA A 262 20.60 -9.99 -15.36
C ALA A 262 19.84 -9.22 -16.46
N ASP A 263 19.04 -9.92 -17.29
CA ASP A 263 18.46 -9.41 -18.53
C ASP A 263 16.93 -9.63 -18.64
N GLY A 264 16.33 -10.38 -17.73
CA GLY A 264 14.92 -10.75 -17.72
C GLY A 264 14.57 -11.91 -18.65
N ARG A 265 15.51 -12.40 -19.45
CA ARG A 265 15.34 -13.49 -20.42
C ARG A 265 15.88 -14.81 -19.88
N ARG A 266 17.10 -14.79 -19.34
CA ARG A 266 17.75 -15.97 -18.77
C ARG A 266 17.60 -15.96 -17.26
N TRP A 267 17.01 -17.02 -16.72
CA TRP A 267 16.72 -17.16 -15.31
C TRP A 267 17.54 -18.30 -14.71
N ARG A 268 18.19 -18.02 -13.59
CA ARG A 268 18.90 -19.03 -12.79
C ARG A 268 18.20 -19.20 -11.46
N THR A 269 17.80 -20.42 -11.12
CA THR A 269 17.33 -20.77 -9.78
C THR A 269 18.51 -20.72 -8.80
N VAL A 270 18.39 -19.92 -7.75
CA VAL A 270 19.41 -19.77 -6.70
C VAL A 270 19.00 -20.41 -5.39
N ALA A 271 17.71 -20.66 -5.19
CA ALA A 271 17.20 -21.46 -4.08
C ALA A 271 15.89 -22.16 -4.48
N THR A 272 15.69 -23.36 -3.94
CA THR A 272 14.39 -24.05 -3.92
C THR A 272 14.05 -24.36 -2.47
N ILE A 273 12.86 -23.94 -2.04
CA ILE A 273 12.41 -24.10 -0.67
C ILE A 273 11.22 -25.06 -0.70
N THR A 274 11.33 -26.13 0.07
CA THR A 274 10.26 -27.11 0.27
C THR A 274 10.00 -27.21 1.77
N ARG A 275 8.88 -26.64 2.21
CA ARG A 275 8.51 -26.56 3.62
C ARG A 275 7.01 -26.35 3.69
N ALA A 276 6.31 -26.88 4.69
CA ALA A 276 4.85 -26.71 4.82
C ALA A 276 4.41 -25.76 5.97
N SER A 277 5.33 -25.31 6.84
CA SER A 277 4.99 -24.49 8.03
C SER A 277 5.87 -23.24 8.20
N GLY A 278 5.42 -22.28 9.01
CA GLY A 278 6.17 -21.06 9.36
C GLY A 278 5.95 -19.88 8.40
N THR A 279 6.25 -18.66 8.83
CA THR A 279 5.97 -17.44 8.04
C THR A 279 7.21 -16.73 7.52
N LEU A 280 8.41 -17.18 7.88
CA LEU A 280 9.64 -16.47 7.55
C LEU A 280 10.68 -17.43 7.01
N ASP A 281 11.18 -17.13 5.81
CA ASP A 281 12.35 -17.78 5.24
C ASP A 281 13.44 -16.71 5.02
N THR A 282 14.65 -16.98 5.53
CA THR A 282 15.81 -16.10 5.37
C THR A 282 16.92 -16.84 4.63
N LEU A 283 17.34 -16.31 3.49
CA LEU A 283 18.31 -16.94 2.59
C LEU A 283 19.52 -16.03 2.40
N ARG A 284 20.72 -16.58 2.63
CA ARG A 284 21.97 -15.90 2.26
C ARG A 284 22.35 -16.33 0.85
N LEU A 285 22.33 -15.38 -0.08
CA LEU A 285 22.54 -15.66 -1.50
C LEU A 285 23.89 -15.10 -1.96
N PRO A 286 24.90 -15.95 -2.23
CA PRO A 286 26.18 -15.50 -2.75
C PRO A 286 26.08 -15.20 -4.26
N GLY A 287 26.90 -14.26 -4.73
CA GLY A 287 27.09 -14.03 -6.17
C GLY A 287 25.92 -13.32 -6.85
N LEU A 288 25.20 -12.46 -6.13
CA LEU A 288 24.07 -11.68 -6.67
C LEU A 288 24.47 -10.35 -7.32
N SER A 289 25.76 -9.98 -7.31
CA SER A 289 26.27 -8.71 -7.85
C SER A 289 25.87 -8.40 -9.31
N ARG A 290 25.55 -9.41 -10.13
CA ARG A 290 25.11 -9.25 -11.53
C ARG A 290 23.60 -9.33 -11.71
N ALA A 291 22.84 -9.69 -10.68
CA ALA A 291 21.39 -9.78 -10.76
C ALA A 291 20.79 -8.36 -10.84
N ARG A 292 19.87 -8.17 -11.78
CA ARG A 292 19.06 -6.95 -11.90
C ARG A 292 17.60 -7.21 -11.56
N LEU A 293 17.19 -8.47 -11.58
CA LEU A 293 15.84 -8.92 -11.30
C LEU A 293 15.90 -10.11 -10.36
N ILE A 294 14.94 -10.15 -9.43
CA ILE A 294 14.65 -11.31 -8.61
C ILE A 294 13.23 -11.77 -8.85
N ARG A 295 13.02 -13.08 -8.82
CA ARG A 295 11.71 -13.71 -9.02
C ARG A 295 11.43 -14.73 -7.94
N VAL A 296 10.29 -14.59 -7.30
CA VAL A 296 9.67 -15.62 -6.48
C VAL A 296 8.74 -16.42 -7.37
N ARG A 297 9.01 -17.71 -7.58
CA ARG A 297 8.12 -18.63 -8.32
C ARG A 297 7.48 -19.59 -7.33
N ILE A 298 6.19 -19.39 -7.07
CA ILE A 298 5.38 -20.29 -6.25
C ILE A 298 4.93 -21.45 -7.13
N VAL A 299 5.21 -22.67 -6.67
CA VAL A 299 4.89 -23.90 -7.41
C VAL A 299 3.68 -24.59 -6.81
N ALA A 300 3.61 -24.69 -5.48
CA ALA A 300 2.53 -25.37 -4.78
C ALA A 300 2.20 -24.67 -3.46
N SER A 301 0.93 -24.73 -3.05
CA SER A 301 0.45 -24.21 -1.76
C SER A 301 0.56 -25.26 -0.66
N ALA A 302 0.72 -24.82 0.59
CA ALA A 302 0.58 -25.68 1.77
C ALA A 302 -0.87 -25.70 2.30
N ALA A 303 -1.69 -24.73 1.89
CA ALA A 303 -3.11 -24.62 2.22
C ALA A 303 -3.97 -24.80 0.95
N THR A 304 -5.30 -24.86 1.10
CA THR A 304 -6.23 -24.91 -0.03
C THR A 304 -6.25 -23.60 -0.82
N GLN A 305 -6.05 -22.46 -0.15
CA GLN A 305 -5.94 -21.16 -0.78
C GLN A 305 -4.53 -20.90 -1.35
N PRO A 306 -4.40 -20.02 -2.37
CA PRO A 306 -3.10 -19.55 -2.83
C PRO A 306 -2.31 -18.84 -1.72
N PRO A 307 -0.96 -18.98 -1.68
CA PRO A 307 -0.13 -18.31 -0.69
C PRO A 307 -0.20 -16.79 -0.77
N MET A 308 -0.06 -16.13 0.38
CA MET A 308 0.11 -14.67 0.50
C MET A 308 1.57 -14.34 0.76
N LEU A 309 2.17 -13.51 -0.06
CA LEU A 309 3.50 -12.95 0.17
C LEU A 309 3.34 -11.56 0.78
N ASP A 310 3.51 -11.45 2.09
CA ASP A 310 3.40 -10.17 2.81
C ASP A 310 4.52 -9.23 2.39
N GLU A 311 5.77 -9.72 2.45
CA GLU A 311 6.93 -8.88 2.16
C GLU A 311 8.10 -9.72 1.64
N LEU A 312 8.72 -9.23 0.57
CA LEU A 312 9.99 -9.67 0.02
C LEU A 312 11.01 -8.55 0.23
N SER A 313 12.05 -8.83 1.00
CA SER A 313 13.14 -7.89 1.29
C SER A 313 14.48 -8.44 0.80
N VAL A 314 15.34 -7.58 0.23
CA VAL A 314 16.68 -7.96 -0.22
C VAL A 314 17.70 -6.94 0.27
N ARG A 315 18.58 -7.31 1.20
CA ARG A 315 19.52 -6.41 1.91
C ARG A 315 20.98 -6.83 1.78
#